data_AF-A0A529QCH9-F1
#
_entry.id   AF-A0A529QCH9-F1
#
_cell.length_a   1.000
_cell.length_b   1.000
_cell.length_c   1.000
_cell.angle_alpha   90.00
_cell.angle_beta   90.00
_cell.angle_gamma   90.00
#
_symmetry.space_group_name_H-M   'P 1'
#
loop_
_entity.id
_entity.type
_entity.pdbx_description
1 polymer ?
#
loop_
_entity_poly.entity_id
_entity_poly.type
_entity_poly.pdbx_seq_one_letter_code
_entity_poly.pdbx_strand_id
1 'polypeptide(L)' 'YYEHWLAALEKLLAVKGVAGKNDVDALAAAWERAAHATPHGKPILLENDPGASR' A
#
# COMPACT_ATOMS: atom_id res chain seq x y z
N TYR A 1 -18.01 -5.08 -1.03
CA TYR A 1 -17.61 -6.39 -1.60
C TYR A 1 -16.10 -6.61 -1.48
N TYR A 2 -15.27 -5.74 -2.08
CA TYR A 2 -13.80 -5.86 -2.01
C TYR A 2 -13.22 -5.74 -0.59
N GLU A 3 -13.80 -4.91 0.27
CA GLU A 3 -13.31 -4.72 1.65
C GLU A 3 -13.31 -6.00 2.50
N HIS A 4 -14.31 -6.88 2.33
CA HIS A 4 -14.36 -8.15 3.06
C HIS A 4 -13.27 -9.12 2.58
N TRP A 5 -12.99 -9.12 1.28
CA TRP A 5 -11.89 -9.90 0.70
C TRP A 5 -10.54 -9.37 1.15
N LEU A 6 -10.37 -8.05 1.17
CA LEU A 6 -9.15 -7.40 1.63
C LEU A 6 -8.88 -7.73 3.11
N ALA A 7 -9.88 -7.59 3.98
CA ALA A 7 -9.75 -7.92 5.41
C ALA A 7 -9.38 -9.39 5.63
N ALA A 8 -9.94 -10.32 4.83
CA ALA A 8 -9.58 -11.73 4.91
C ALA A 8 -8.11 -11.97 4.50
N LEU A 9 -7.64 -11.30 3.44
CA LEU A 9 -6.26 -11.41 2.97
C LEU A 9 -5.26 -10.82 3.99
N GLU A 10 -5.53 -9.63 4.52
CA GLU A 10 -4.71 -9.01 5.57
C GLU A 10 -4.56 -9.91 6.80
N LYS A 11 -5.66 -10.56 7.22
CA LYS A 11 -5.63 -11.54 8.30
C LYS A 11 -4.73 -12.74 7.96
N LEU A 12 -4.78 -13.25 6.74
CA LEU A 12 -3.94 -14.37 6.31
C LEU A 12 -2.45 -13.99 6.30
N LEU A 13 -2.10 -12.79 5.84
CA LEU A 13 -0.72 -12.28 5.87
C LEU A 13 -0.19 -12.19 7.29
N ALA A 14 -0.99 -11.66 8.21
CA ALA A 14 -0.61 -11.52 9.62
C ALA A 14 -0.43 -12.91 10.29
N VAL A 15 -1.38 -13.83 10.10
CA VAL A 15 -1.30 -15.19 10.66
C VAL A 15 -0.09 -15.97 10.14
N LYS A 16 0.30 -15.73 8.89
CA LYS A 16 1.47 -16.36 8.26
C LYS A 16 2.79 -15.65 8.59
N GLY A 17 2.77 -14.54 9.31
CA GLY A 17 3.96 -13.74 9.64
C GLY A 17 4.61 -13.07 8.43
N VAL A 18 3.86 -12.84 7.35
CA VAL A 18 4.38 -12.22 6.11
C VAL A 18 4.38 -10.70 6.20
N ALA A 19 3.30 -10.12 6.72
CA ALA A 19 3.15 -8.68 6.93
C ALA A 19 2.09 -8.45 8.01
N GLY A 20 2.35 -7.50 8.92
CA GLY A 20 1.39 -7.04 9.91
C GLY A 20 0.46 -5.96 9.36
N LYS A 21 -0.60 -5.65 10.10
CA LYS A 21 -1.54 -4.58 9.74
C LYS A 21 -0.83 -3.24 9.48
N ASN A 22 0.12 -2.88 10.35
CA ASN A 22 0.85 -1.62 10.22
C ASN A 22 1.72 -1.58 8.96
N ASP A 23 2.29 -2.71 8.53
CA ASP A 23 3.10 -2.79 7.32
C ASP A 23 2.22 -2.58 6.08
N VAL A 24 1.03 -3.22 6.07
CA VAL A 24 0.04 -3.06 5.00
C VAL A 24 -0.48 -1.62 4.95
N ASP A 25 -0.85 -1.06 6.10
CA ASP A 25 -1.36 0.31 6.20
C ASP A 25 -0.29 1.33 5.73
N ALA A 26 0.97 1.12 6.11
CA ALA A 26 2.08 1.98 5.68
C ALA A 26 2.32 1.90 4.16
N LEU A 27 2.29 0.69 3.60
CA LEU A 27 2.48 0.47 2.17
C LEU A 27 1.30 1.04 1.37
N ALA A 28 0.07 0.88 1.84
CA ALA A 28 -1.11 1.47 1.22
C ALA A 28 -1.02 3.00 1.19
N ALA A 29 -0.61 3.63 2.30
CA ALA A 29 -0.40 5.06 2.37
C ALA A 29 0.74 5.54 1.45
N ALA A 30 1.81 4.76 1.30
CA ALA A 30 2.89 5.05 0.37
C ALA A 30 2.41 5.02 -1.09
N TRP A 31 1.63 4.01 -1.46
CA TRP A 31 1.02 3.93 -2.79
C TRP A 31 0.02 5.06 -3.06
N GLU A 32 -0.77 5.47 -2.07
CA GLU A 32 -1.68 6.62 -2.18
C GLU A 32 -0.89 7.90 -2.49
N ARG A 33 0.16 8.18 -1.71
CA ARG A 33 1.03 9.35 -1.95
C ARG A 33 1.74 9.29 -3.31
N ALA A 34 2.26 8.12 -3.70
CA ALA A 34 2.86 7.91 -5.01
C ALA A 34 1.87 8.19 -6.15
N ALA A 35 0.62 7.72 -6.03
CA ALA A 35 -0.42 7.98 -7.01
C ALA A 35 -0.72 9.48 -7.13
N HIS A 36 -0.83 10.19 -6.00
CA HIS A 36 -1.03 11.64 -5.97
C HIS A 36 0.13 12.44 -6.58
N ALA A 37 1.36 11.98 -6.38
CA ALA A 37 2.57 12.64 -6.89
C ALA A 37 2.84 12.34 -8.38
N THR A 38 2.18 11.33 -8.96
CA THR A 38 2.40 10.91 -10.34
C THR A 38 1.61 11.78 -11.32
N PRO A 39 2.26 12.50 -12.27
CA PRO A 39 1.54 13.24 -13.29
C PRO A 39 0.67 12.34 -14.18
N HIS A 40 -0.46 12.85 -14.65
CA HIS A 40 -1.32 12.10 -15.56
C HIS A 40 -0.56 11.61 -16.80
N GLY A 41 -0.81 10.36 -17.20
CA GLY A 41 -0.14 9.71 -18.33
C GLY A 41 1.25 9.15 -18.01
N LYS A 42 1.69 9.20 -16.75
CA LYS A 42 2.91 8.53 -16.28
C LYS A 42 2.55 7.30 -15.42
N PRO A 43 3.41 6.26 -15.40
CA PRO A 43 3.19 5.11 -14.53
C PRO A 43 3.29 5.51 -13.05
N ILE A 44 2.40 4.96 -12.24
CA ILE A 44 2.48 5.07 -10.78
C ILE A 44 3.47 4.01 -10.30
N LEU A 45 4.58 4.48 -9.72
CA LEU A 45 5.64 3.65 -9.15
C LEU A 45 5.78 4.02 -7.67
N LEU A 46 6.19 3.07 -6.82
CA LEU A 46 6.32 3.34 -5.38
C LEU A 46 7.39 4.40 -5.09
N GLU A 47 8.40 4.50 -5.94
CA GLU A 47 9.47 5.51 -5.92
C GLU A 47 8.94 6.94 -6.13
N ASN A 48 7.71 7.08 -6.65
CA ASN A 48 7.05 8.38 -6.77
C ASN A 48 6.51 8.87 -5.41
N ASP A 49 6.53 8.06 -4.35
CA ASP A 49 6.12 8.49 -3.01
C ASP A 49 7.08 9.56 -2.47
N PRO A 50 6.64 10.82 -2.26
CA PRO A 50 7.47 11.87 -1.67
C PRO A 50 7.92 11.57 -0.24
N GLY A 51 7.26 10.63 0.46
CA GLY A 51 7.63 10.16 1.79
C GLY A 51 8.72 9.08 1.83
N ALA A 52 9.12 8.51 0.69
CA ALA A 52 10.05 7.38 0.64
C ALA A 52 11.52 7.74 1.00
N SER A 53 11.88 9.03 0.97
CA SER A 53 13.27 9.50 1.21
C SER A 53 13.52 10.02 2.63
N ARG A 54 12.69 9.66 3.63
CA ARG A 54 12.84 10.13 5.01
C ARG A 54 13.29 9.04 5.97
#